data_AF-A0A5S9LZX3-F1
#
_entry.id   AF-A0A5S9LZX3-F1
#
_cell.length_a   1.000
_cell.length_b   1.000
_cell.length_c   1.000
_cell.angle_alpha   90.00
_cell.angle_beta   90.00
_cell.angle_gamma   90.00
#
_symmetry.space_group_name_H-M   'P 1'
#
loop_
_entity.id
_entity.type
_entity.pdbx_description
1 polymer ?
#
loop_
_entity_poly.entity_id
_entity_poly.type
_entity_poly.pdbx_seq_one_letter_code
_entity_poly.pdbx_strand_id
1 'polypeptide(L)'
;MNRLDYYVEMAHLLRKVLDESILFGITDTEKILCYYPSNTIDFGMKVGDPLNPEDQNVATTLRGQEYDGHLPEHLYGYEIAVKGYPIFDEDRKVIGSFF
;
A
#
# COMPACT_ATOMS: atom_id res chain seq x y z
N MET A 1 -7.74 1.05 -20.29
CA MET A 1 -7.18 0.56 -19.02
C MET A 1 -7.15 1.74 -18.07
N ASN A 2 -7.72 1.62 -16.87
CA ASN A 2 -7.65 2.66 -15.85
C ASN A 2 -6.18 2.79 -15.39
N ARG A 3 -5.75 3.99 -14.96
CA ARG A 3 -4.39 4.22 -14.47
C ARG A 3 -4.02 3.27 -13.32
N LEU A 4 -4.98 2.99 -12.42
CA LEU A 4 -4.80 2.04 -11.33
C LEU A 4 -4.51 0.60 -11.80
N ASP A 5 -5.09 0.17 -12.92
CA ASP A 5 -4.86 -1.17 -13.47
C ASP A 5 -3.37 -1.35 -13.80
N TYR A 6 -2.71 -0.32 -14.34
CA TYR A 6 -1.26 -0.36 -14.62
C TYR A 6 -0.43 -0.50 -13.34
N TYR A 7 -0.81 0.19 -12.25
CA TYR A 7 -0.10 0.04 -10.99
C TYR A 7 -0.30 -1.37 -10.43
N VAL A 8 -1.51 -1.94 -10.52
CA VAL A 8 -1.78 -3.32 -10.08
C VAL A 8 -0.95 -4.31 -10.88
N GLU A 9 -0.88 -4.17 -12.21
CA GLU A 9 -0.01 -4.99 -13.06
C GLU A 9 1.48 -4.83 -12.68
N MET A 10 1.92 -3.60 -12.42
CA MET A 10 3.28 -3.29 -11.98
C MET A 10 3.59 -3.94 -10.63
N ALA A 11 2.66 -3.90 -9.67
CA ALA A 11 2.79 -4.56 -8.37
C ALA A 11 2.93 -6.09 -8.50
N HIS A 12 2.23 -6.72 -9.45
CA HIS A 12 2.41 -8.14 -9.75
C HIS A 12 3.83 -8.45 -10.25
N LEU A 13 4.42 -7.56 -11.06
CA LEU A 13 5.80 -7.69 -11.49
C LEU A 13 6.76 -7.46 -10.31
N LEU A 14 6.53 -6.44 -9.49
CA LEU A 14 7.34 -6.14 -8.30
C LEU A 14 7.43 -7.35 -7.37
N ARG A 15 6.33 -8.08 -7.14
CA ARG A 15 6.35 -9.24 -6.25
C ARG A 15 7.34 -10.32 -6.71
N LYS A 16 7.65 -10.39 -8.01
CA LYS A 16 8.59 -11.36 -8.58
C LYS A 16 10.05 -10.93 -8.50
N VAL A 17 10.32 -9.64 -8.30
CA VAL A 17 11.68 -9.06 -8.33
C VAL A 17 12.13 -8.52 -6.98
N LEU A 18 11.19 -8.13 -6.12
CA LEU A 18 11.45 -7.69 -4.76
C LEU A 18 11.67 -8.88 -3.83
N ASP A 19 12.44 -8.63 -2.77
CA ASP A 19 12.68 -9.60 -1.70
C ASP A 19 11.37 -9.97 -0.99
N GLU A 20 11.24 -11.23 -0.57
CA GLU A 20 10.01 -11.74 0.07
C GLU A 20 9.76 -11.17 1.46
N SER A 21 10.73 -10.47 2.04
CA SER A 21 10.57 -9.71 3.28
C SER A 21 9.78 -8.40 3.11
N ILE A 22 9.50 -7.97 1.87
CA ILE A 22 8.77 -6.74 1.59
C ILE A 22 7.26 -7.03 1.45
N LEU A 23 6.48 -6.39 2.31
CA LEU A 23 5.02 -6.29 2.18
C LEU A 23 4.69 -5.02 1.39
N PHE A 24 3.72 -5.10 0.48
CA PHE A 24 3.20 -3.92 -0.20
C PHE A 24 1.81 -4.18 -0.81
N GLY A 25 1.11 -3.13 -1.17
CA GLY A 25 -0.19 -3.21 -1.82
C GLY A 25 -0.56 -1.94 -2.57
N ILE A 26 -1.73 -2.01 -3.22
CA ILE A 26 -2.34 -0.86 -3.89
C ILE A 26 -3.80 -0.77 -3.47
N THR A 27 -4.26 0.47 -3.25
CA THR A 27 -5.67 0.79 -3.02
C THR A 27 -6.16 1.79 -4.05
N ASP A 28 -7.47 1.80 -4.30
CA ASP A 28 -8.14 3.02 -4.75
C ASP A 28 -8.50 3.89 -3.52
N THR A 29 -9.45 4.80 -3.65
CA THR A 29 -9.90 5.66 -2.55
C THR A 29 -10.87 4.99 -1.57
N GLU A 30 -11.29 3.74 -1.83
CA GLU A 30 -12.35 3.04 -1.09
C GLU A 30 -11.93 1.64 -0.59
N LYS A 31 -11.06 0.93 -1.32
CA LYS A 31 -10.74 -0.48 -1.06
C LYS A 31 -9.36 -0.91 -1.55
N ILE A 32 -8.92 -2.06 -1.06
CA ILE A 32 -7.70 -2.74 -1.50
C ILE A 32 -7.89 -3.32 -2.91
N LEU A 33 -6.94 -3.04 -3.81
CA LEU A 33 -6.89 -3.57 -5.18
C LEU A 33 -5.91 -4.73 -5.33
N CYS A 34 -4.78 -4.67 -4.63
CA CYS A 34 -3.87 -5.80 -4.48
C CYS A 34 -3.15 -5.74 -3.14
N TYR A 35 -2.78 -6.90 -2.62
CA TYR A 35 -2.04 -7.04 -1.38
C TYR A 35 -1.05 -8.19 -1.50
N TYR A 36 0.20 -7.90 -1.17
CA TYR A 36 1.30 -8.85 -1.15
C TYR A 36 1.91 -8.86 0.25
N PRO A 37 1.58 -9.85 1.09
CA PRO A 37 2.22 -9.99 2.39
C PRO A 37 3.70 -10.37 2.21
N SER A 38 4.50 -10.06 3.23
CA SER A 38 5.85 -10.59 3.32
C SER A 38 5.83 -11.99 3.94
N ASN A 39 6.99 -12.65 3.97
CA ASN A 39 7.15 -13.94 4.66
C ASN A 39 7.12 -13.83 6.20
N THR A 40 7.24 -12.63 6.76
CA THR A 40 7.26 -12.38 8.22
C THR A 40 6.07 -11.57 8.73
N ILE A 41 5.43 -10.78 7.86
CA ILE A 41 4.30 -9.90 8.19
C ILE A 41 3.16 -10.19 7.23
N ASP A 42 2.01 -10.55 7.79
CA ASP A 42 0.74 -10.64 7.09
C ASP A 42 -0.36 -10.03 7.97
N PHE A 43 -0.99 -8.96 7.48
CA PHE A 43 -2.13 -8.30 8.13
C PHE A 43 -3.48 -8.93 7.74
N GLY A 44 -3.47 -9.92 6.86
CA GLY A 44 -4.66 -10.66 6.44
C GLY A 44 -5.58 -9.88 5.50
N MET A 45 -5.10 -8.79 4.90
CA MET A 45 -5.86 -7.96 3.98
C MET A 45 -6.18 -8.70 2.69
N LYS A 46 -7.34 -8.41 2.10
CA LYS A 46 -7.82 -9.04 0.88
C LYS A 46 -8.25 -8.00 -0.14
N VAL A 47 -8.19 -8.40 -1.41
CA VAL A 47 -8.73 -7.59 -2.50
C VAL A 47 -10.22 -7.35 -2.25
N GLY A 48 -10.63 -6.08 -2.28
CA GLY A 48 -12.00 -5.65 -2.01
C GLY A 48 -12.28 -5.26 -0.56
N ASP A 49 -11.36 -5.51 0.38
CA ASP A 49 -11.52 -5.03 1.76
C ASP A 49 -11.59 -3.50 1.79
N PRO A 50 -12.48 -2.92 2.62
CA PRO A 50 -12.55 -1.47 2.78
C PRO A 50 -11.26 -0.94 3.45
N LEU A 51 -10.93 0.31 3.18
CA LEU A 51 -9.77 0.94 3.83
C LEU A 51 -9.99 1.07 5.33
N ASN A 52 -8.95 0.74 6.11
CA ASN A 52 -8.93 1.04 7.52
C ASN A 52 -8.74 2.56 7.71
N PRO A 53 -9.72 3.29 8.27
CA PRO A 53 -9.61 4.74 8.46
C PRO A 53 -8.52 5.13 9.47
N GLU A 54 -8.05 4.20 10.29
CA GLU A 54 -6.98 4.41 11.27
C GLU A 54 -5.58 4.14 10.68
N ASP A 55 -5.49 3.62 9.45
CA ASP A 55 -4.21 3.42 8.76
C ASP A 55 -3.64 4.78 8.34
N GLN A 56 -2.64 5.25 9.08
CA GLN A 56 -2.00 6.53 8.83
C GLN A 56 -1.24 6.57 7.50
N ASN A 57 -0.69 5.44 7.04
CA ASN A 57 0.02 5.36 5.77
C ASN A 57 -0.95 5.63 4.62
N VAL A 58 -2.04 4.86 4.57
CA VAL A 58 -3.08 5.01 3.54
C VAL A 58 -3.79 6.37 3.67
N ALA A 59 -4.12 6.82 4.88
CA ALA A 59 -4.79 8.10 5.07
C ALA A 59 -3.92 9.30 4.65
N THR A 60 -2.60 9.25 4.87
CA THR A 60 -1.66 10.30 4.46
C THR A 60 -1.49 10.35 2.95
N THR A 61 -1.30 9.19 2.33
CA THR A 61 -1.16 9.06 0.87
C THR A 61 -2.42 9.46 0.12
N LEU A 62 -3.61 9.14 0.64
CA LEU A 62 -4.87 9.60 0.04
C LEU A 62 -5.10 11.12 0.12
N ARG A 63 -4.35 11.84 0.98
CA ARG A 63 -4.30 13.31 1.00
C ARG A 63 -3.27 13.90 0.04
N GLY A 64 -2.59 13.06 -0.74
CA GLY A 64 -1.59 13.46 -1.73
C GLY A 64 -0.19 13.69 -1.15
N GLN A 65 0.10 13.13 0.03
CA GLN A 65 1.37 13.27 0.73
C GLN A 65 2.08 11.91 0.79
N GLU A 66 3.41 11.91 0.60
CA GLU A 66 4.19 10.71 0.88
C GLU A 66 4.20 10.42 2.39
N TYR A 67 4.16 9.14 2.74
CA TYR A 67 4.31 8.68 4.11
C TYR A 67 5.68 8.02 4.28
N ASP A 68 6.40 8.40 5.32
CA ASP A 68 7.63 7.73 5.76
C ASP A 68 7.54 7.61 7.29
N GLY A 69 7.43 6.38 7.78
CA GLY A 69 7.15 6.11 9.17
C GLY A 69 7.59 4.72 9.60
N HIS A 70 7.34 4.41 10.87
CA HIS A 70 7.74 3.15 11.47
C HIS A 70 6.59 2.57 12.30
N LEU A 71 6.31 1.28 12.13
CA LEU A 71 5.43 0.58 13.05
C LEU A 71 6.21 0.20 14.32
N PRO A 72 5.62 0.43 15.51
CA PRO A 72 6.29 0.16 16.77
C PRO A 72 6.66 -1.32 16.94
N GLU A 73 7.90 -1.56 17.38
CA GLU A 73 8.41 -2.92 17.67
C GLU A 73 7.51 -3.71 18.62
N HIS A 74 6.92 -3.07 19.63
CA HIS A 74 6.10 -3.78 20.63
C HIS A 74 4.84 -4.46 20.06
N LEU A 75 4.41 -4.08 18.86
CA LEU A 75 3.24 -4.68 18.20
C LEU A 75 3.60 -5.94 17.39
N TYR A 76 4.83 -6.00 16.85
CA TYR A 76 5.22 -6.99 15.84
C TYR A 76 6.53 -7.74 16.17
N GLY A 77 7.21 -7.36 17.24
CA GLY A 77 8.49 -7.95 17.69
C GLY A 77 9.73 -7.39 16.99
N TYR A 78 9.58 -6.45 16.06
CA TYR A 78 10.65 -5.71 15.37
C TYR A 78 10.10 -4.41 14.79
N GLU A 79 10.97 -3.40 14.62
CA GLU A 79 10.60 -2.14 13.97
C GLU A 79 10.41 -2.36 12.46
N ILE A 80 9.27 -1.92 11.93
CA ILE A 80 8.94 -2.07 10.51
C ILE A 80 8.92 -0.68 9.88
N ALA A 81 9.84 -0.43 8.95
CA ALA A 81 9.78 0.77 8.11
C ALA A 81 8.59 0.66 7.16
N VAL A 82 7.76 1.71 7.14
CA VAL A 82 6.57 1.79 6.30
C VAL A 82 6.66 3.03 5.44
N LYS A 83 6.50 2.86 4.13
CA LYS A 83 6.47 3.95 3.17
C LYS A 83 5.17 3.89 2.39
N GLY A 84 4.69 5.05 1.97
CA GLY A 84 3.55 5.13 1.08
C GLY A 84 3.65 6.29 0.11
N TYR A 85 3.11 6.06 -1.08
CA TYR A 85 3.15 7.01 -2.18
C TYR A 85 1.75 7.25 -2.74
N PRO A 86 1.33 8.52 -2.88
CA PRO A 86 0.08 8.86 -3.55
C PRO A 86 0.12 8.49 -5.03
N ILE A 87 -0.96 7.90 -5.53
CA ILE A 87 -1.17 7.67 -6.97
C ILE A 87 -2.10 8.77 -7.49
N PHE A 88 -1.62 9.54 -8.46
CA PHE A 88 -2.37 10.64 -9.09
C PHE A 88 -2.90 10.26 -10.47
N ASP A 89 -4.04 10.81 -10.86
CA ASP A 89 -4.48 10.85 -12.26
C ASP A 89 -3.80 11.98 -13.07
N GLU A 90 -4.27 12.20 -14.30
CA GLU A 90 -3.75 13.22 -15.21
C GLU A 90 -4.02 14.66 -14.72
N ASP A 91 -5.10 14.86 -13.96
CA ASP A 91 -5.51 16.15 -13.40
C ASP A 91 -4.89 16.40 -12.01
N ARG A 92 -3.92 15.58 -11.60
CA ARG A 92 -3.27 15.58 -10.28
C ARG A 92 -4.23 15.33 -9.11
N LYS A 93 -5.36 14.69 -9.35
CA LYS A 93 -6.23 14.19 -8.29
C LYS A 93 -5.70 12.84 -7.79
N VAL A 94 -5.71 12.65 -6.47
CA VAL A 94 -5.33 11.37 -5.87
C VAL A 94 -6.42 10.35 -6.17
N ILE A 95 -6.04 9.22 -6.76
CA ILE A 95 -6.93 8.12 -7.15
C ILE A 95 -6.64 6.83 -6.39
N GLY A 96 -5.56 6.78 -5.61
CA GLY A 96 -5.17 5.61 -4.86
C GLY A 96 -3.87 5.78 -4.10
N SER A 97 -3.42 4.70 -3.50
CA SER A 97 -2.19 4.65 -2.72
C SER A 97 -1.38 3.40 -3.07
N PHE A 98 -0.06 3.55 -3.13
CA PHE A 98 0.89 2.46 -2.99
C PHE A 98 1.37 2.45 -1.54
N PHE A 99 1.21 1.34 -0.82
CA PHE A 99 1.48 1.23 0.61
C PHE A 99 2.24 -0.04 0.97
#